data_AF-A0A3B9YQX0-F1
#
_entry.id   AF-A0A3B9YQX0-F1
#
_cell.length_a   1.000
_cell.length_b   1.000
_cell.length_c   1.000
_cell.angle_alpha   90.00
_cell.angle_beta   90.00
_cell.angle_gamma   90.00
#
_symmetry.space_group_name_H-M   'P 1'
#
loop_
_entity.id
_entity.type
_entity.pdbx_description
1 polymer ?
#
loop_
_entity_poly.entity_id
_entity_poly.type
_entity_poly.pdbx_seq_one_letter_code
_entity_poly.pdbx_strand_id
1 'polypeptide(L)'
;NAYYGAWALSTNAPELGIAAAAARVSATQAFHYAAKENIQTHGGMGFTWEFDCHLFYRRSKLLALSLGSERAWKDKLIARLESRNAA
;
A
#
# COMPACT_ATOMS: atom_id res chain seq x y z
N ASN A 1 10.11 -2.75 1.07
CA ASN A 1 9.60 -1.35 0.91
C ASN A 1 9.18 -0.72 2.23
N ALA A 2 8.28 -1.31 3.02
CA ALA A 2 7.83 -0.72 4.30
C ALA A 2 8.99 -0.52 5.31
N TYR A 3 9.80 -1.55 5.55
CA TYR A 3 10.98 -1.44 6.42
C TYR A 3 12.03 -0.43 5.90
N TYR A 4 12.19 -0.33 4.58
CA TYR A 4 13.07 0.68 3.98
C TYR A 4 12.55 2.10 4.22
N GLY A 5 11.23 2.32 4.09
CA GLY A 5 10.60 3.60 4.46
C GLY A 5 10.76 3.94 5.94
N ALA A 6 10.64 2.95 6.83
CA ALA A 6 10.86 3.14 8.27
C ALA A 6 12.32 3.48 8.59
N TRP A 7 13.27 2.79 7.96
CA TRP A 7 14.69 3.10 8.09
C TRP A 7 15.01 4.51 7.58
N ALA A 8 14.54 4.88 6.39
CA ALA A 8 14.76 6.21 5.81
C ALA A 8 14.18 7.32 6.70
N LEU A 9 13.08 7.04 7.41
CA LEU A 9 12.51 7.95 8.39
C LEU A 9 13.38 8.05 9.64
N SER A 10 13.89 6.93 10.16
CA SER A 10 14.68 6.92 11.39
C SER A 10 16.08 7.52 11.22
N THR A 11 16.64 7.50 10.00
CA THR A 11 17.96 8.06 9.69
C THR A 11 17.89 9.44 9.02
N ASN A 12 16.70 10.00 8.85
CA ASN A 12 16.47 11.25 8.09
C ASN A 12 17.13 11.21 6.70
N ALA A 13 16.99 10.07 6.01
CA ALA A 13 17.65 9.83 4.74
C ALA A 13 17.07 10.73 3.63
N PRO A 14 17.89 11.24 2.69
CA PRO A 14 17.42 12.13 1.62
C PRO A 14 16.38 11.45 0.70
N GLU A 15 16.42 10.13 0.58
CA GLU A 15 15.44 9.33 -0.17
C GLU A 15 14.07 9.15 0.51
N LEU A 16 13.86 9.67 1.73
CA LEU A 16 12.68 9.38 2.56
C LEU A 16 11.37 9.47 1.78
N GLY A 17 11.17 10.51 0.98
CA GLY A 17 9.91 10.64 0.27
C GLY A 17 9.75 9.73 -0.95
N ILE A 18 10.84 9.22 -1.55
CA ILE A 18 10.76 8.11 -2.52
C ILE A 18 10.38 6.83 -1.78
N ALA A 19 11.06 6.55 -0.67
CA ALA A 19 10.81 5.36 0.14
C ALA A 19 9.38 5.32 0.69
N ALA A 20 8.86 6.44 1.18
CA ALA A 20 7.50 6.58 1.69
C ALA A 20 6.45 6.39 0.58
N ALA A 21 6.63 7.00 -0.58
CA ALA A 21 5.70 6.85 -1.71
C ALA A 21 5.69 5.40 -2.22
N ALA A 22 6.86 4.77 -2.37
CA ALA A 22 6.97 3.38 -2.77
C ALA A 22 6.33 2.42 -1.74
N ALA A 23 6.58 2.64 -0.43
CA ALA A 23 5.96 1.87 0.64
C ALA A 23 4.43 2.00 0.60
N ARG A 24 3.90 3.22 0.42
CA ARG A 24 2.46 3.46 0.34
C ARG A 24 1.80 2.77 -0.85
N VAL A 25 2.37 2.87 -2.05
CA VAL A 25 1.83 2.21 -3.25
C VAL A 25 1.84 0.69 -3.08
N SER A 26 3.00 0.13 -2.73
CA SER A 26 3.16 -1.33 -2.60
C SER A 26 2.30 -1.94 -1.49
N ALA A 27 2.23 -1.32 -0.30
CA ALA A 27 1.42 -1.83 0.80
C ALA A 27 -0.09 -1.80 0.47
N THR A 28 -0.55 -0.77 -0.23
CA THR A 28 -1.96 -0.66 -0.65
C THR A 28 -2.34 -1.77 -1.62
N GLN A 29 -1.52 -1.99 -2.64
CA GLN A 29 -1.72 -3.06 -3.62
C GLN A 29 -1.66 -4.44 -2.98
N ALA A 30 -0.65 -4.68 -2.12
CA ALA A 30 -0.46 -5.95 -1.44
C ALA A 30 -1.64 -6.28 -0.52
N PHE A 31 -2.12 -5.32 0.27
CA PHE A 31 -3.25 -5.60 1.17
C PHE A 31 -4.56 -5.81 0.39
N HIS A 32 -4.79 -5.05 -0.68
CA HIS A 32 -5.97 -5.27 -1.52
C HIS A 32 -5.96 -6.66 -2.16
N TYR A 33 -4.81 -7.08 -2.72
CA TYR A 33 -4.64 -8.41 -3.29
C TYR A 33 -4.86 -9.49 -2.22
N ALA A 34 -4.13 -9.45 -1.11
CA ALA A 34 -4.23 -10.45 -0.05
C ALA A 34 -5.65 -10.54 0.54
N ALA A 35 -6.33 -9.41 0.73
CA ALA A 35 -7.69 -9.41 1.25
C ALA A 35 -8.71 -9.99 0.25
N LYS A 36 -8.50 -9.79 -1.06
CA LYS A 36 -9.32 -10.38 -2.11
C LYS A 36 -9.08 -11.90 -2.19
N GLU A 37 -7.83 -12.33 -2.22
CA GLU A 37 -7.47 -13.75 -2.28
C GLU A 37 -7.87 -14.50 -1.01
N ASN A 38 -7.88 -13.83 0.15
CA ASN A 38 -8.41 -14.40 1.39
C ASN A 38 -9.87 -14.85 1.23
N ILE A 39 -10.72 -14.06 0.56
CA ILE A 39 -12.10 -14.48 0.24
C ILE A 39 -12.08 -15.67 -0.73
N GLN A 40 -11.31 -15.59 -1.82
CA GLN A 40 -11.29 -16.64 -2.86
C GLN A 40 -10.80 -18.00 -2.34
N THR A 41 -9.79 -17.99 -1.46
CA THR A 41 -9.22 -19.21 -0.88
C THR A 41 -10.24 -20.00 -0.05
N HIS A 42 -11.18 -19.31 0.60
CA HIS A 42 -12.25 -19.93 1.39
C HIS A 42 -13.51 -20.25 0.56
N GLY A 43 -13.52 -19.94 -0.75
CA GLY A 43 -14.67 -20.14 -1.62
C GLY A 43 -15.90 -19.37 -1.15
N GLY A 44 -17.09 -20.00 -1.28
CA GLY A 44 -18.36 -19.37 -0.90
C GLY A 44 -18.41 -18.94 0.57
N MET A 45 -17.80 -19.71 1.48
CA MET A 45 -17.75 -19.38 2.91
C MET A 45 -16.92 -18.12 3.20
N GLY A 46 -15.93 -17.81 2.35
CA GLY A 46 -15.15 -16.57 2.47
C GLY A 46 -15.99 -15.30 2.27
N PHE A 47 -17.21 -15.43 1.73
CA PHE A 47 -18.14 -14.33 1.53
C PHE A 47 -19.27 -14.26 2.56
N THR A 48 -19.29 -15.20 3.52
CA THR A 48 -20.32 -15.26 4.56
C THR A 48 -19.78 -14.74 5.90
N TRP A 49 -20.55 -14.93 6.98
CA TRP A 49 -20.23 -14.39 8.32
C TRP A 49 -19.45 -15.37 9.21
N GLU A 50 -19.25 -16.58 8.71
CA GLU A 50 -18.50 -17.66 9.35
C GLU A 50 -17.00 -17.36 9.36
N PHE A 51 -16.53 -16.51 8.44
CA PHE A 51 -15.16 -16.02 8.40
C PHE A 51 -15.10 -14.50 8.25
N ASP A 52 -14.09 -13.91 8.88
CA ASP A 52 -13.86 -12.45 8.89
C ASP A 52 -13.21 -11.91 7.60
N CYS A 53 -13.15 -12.70 6.52
CA CYS A 53 -12.49 -12.32 5.26
C CYS A 53 -13.02 -10.98 4.72
N HIS A 54 -14.33 -10.76 4.85
CA HIS A 54 -15.01 -9.54 4.42
C HIS A 54 -14.56 -8.29 5.20
N LEU A 55 -14.14 -8.42 6.48
CA LEU A 55 -13.60 -7.31 7.27
C LEU A 55 -12.28 -6.79 6.68
N PHE A 56 -11.39 -7.71 6.29
CA PHE A 56 -10.11 -7.36 5.67
C PHE A 56 -10.31 -6.71 4.30
N TYR A 57 -11.24 -7.23 3.49
CA TYR A 57 -11.55 -6.64 2.18
C TYR A 57 -12.05 -5.20 2.32
N ARG A 58 -13.02 -4.96 3.20
CA ARG A 58 -13.55 -3.60 3.50
C ARG A 58 -12.44 -2.68 4.02
N ARG A 59 -11.59 -3.16 4.93
CA ARG A 59 -10.47 -2.39 5.47
C ARG A 59 -9.44 -2.05 4.38
N SER A 60 -9.16 -2.96 3.45
CA SER A 60 -8.24 -2.71 2.33
C SER A 60 -8.71 -1.52 1.48
N LYS A 61 -10.02 -1.45 1.20
CA LYS A 61 -10.62 -0.36 0.42
C LYS A 61 -10.59 0.97 1.16
N LEU A 62 -10.88 0.97 2.47
CA LEU A 62 -10.81 2.17 3.30
C LEU A 62 -9.38 2.72 3.41
N LEU A 63 -8.41 1.86 3.75
CA LEU A 63 -7.02 2.26 3.90
C LEU A 63 -6.37 2.68 2.58
N ALA A 64 -6.85 2.20 1.43
CA ALA A 64 -6.39 2.67 0.12
C ALA A 64 -6.67 4.16 -0.12
N LEU A 65 -7.62 4.76 0.62
CA LEU A 65 -8.03 6.16 0.45
C LEU A 65 -7.64 7.08 1.62
N SER A 66 -7.34 6.52 2.80
CA SER A 66 -7.12 7.30 4.04
C SER A 66 -5.98 8.32 3.98
N LEU A 67 -4.97 8.11 3.12
CA LEU A 67 -3.83 9.01 2.96
C LEU A 67 -3.77 9.59 1.53
N GLY A 68 -4.90 9.67 0.84
CA GLY A 68 -4.97 10.02 -0.58
C GLY A 68 -4.88 8.80 -1.49
N SER A 69 -5.30 8.99 -2.74
CA SER A 69 -5.46 7.92 -3.73
C SER A 69 -4.14 7.30 -4.15
N GLU A 70 -4.17 6.02 -4.52
CA GLU A 70 -2.99 5.31 -5.05
C GLU A 70 -2.37 6.05 -6.25
N ARG A 71 -3.20 6.64 -7.12
CA ARG A 71 -2.75 7.46 -8.25
C ARG A 71 -1.89 8.64 -7.80
N ALA A 72 -2.38 9.43 -6.83
CA ALA A 72 -1.63 10.57 -6.32
C ALA A 72 -0.28 10.15 -5.72
N TRP A 73 -0.18 8.97 -5.12
CA TRP A 73 1.08 8.43 -4.60
C TRP A 73 2.02 7.90 -5.69
N LYS A 74 1.49 7.31 -6.77
CA LYS A 74 2.28 6.95 -7.95
C LYS A 74 2.86 8.20 -8.63
N ASP A 75 2.05 9.24 -8.79
CA ASP A 75 2.50 10.50 -9.39
C ASP A 75 3.62 11.14 -8.55
N LYS A 76 3.47 11.16 -7.20
CA LYS A 76 4.54 11.61 -6.29
C LYS A 76 5.81 10.77 -6.38
N LEU A 77 5.68 9.45 -6.55
CA LEU A 77 6.83 8.56 -6.69
C LEU A 77 7.58 8.85 -7.98
N ILE A 78 6.85 8.96 -9.11
CA ILE A 78 7.42 9.25 -10.43
C ILE A 78 8.14 10.60 -10.41
N ALA A 79 7.48 11.67 -9.96
CA ALA A 79 8.08 13.01 -9.92
C ALA A 79 9.37 13.07 -9.09
N ARG A 80 9.44 12.34 -7.98
CA ARG A 80 10.64 12.26 -7.14
C ARG A 80 11.76 11.43 -7.79
N LEU A 81 11.41 10.36 -8.50
CA LEU A 81 12.39 9.58 -9.25
C LEU A 81 12.98 10.39 -10.41
N GLU A 82 12.14 11.16 -11.12
CA GLU A 82 12.59 12.09 -12.17
C GLU A 82 13.53 13.15 -11.61
N SER A 83 13.15 13.78 -10.49
CA SER A 83 13.99 14.79 -9.82
C SER A 83 15.34 14.24 -9.37
N ARG A 84 15.38 12.99 -8.87
CA ARG A 84 16.63 12.32 -8.47
C ARG A 84 17.52 11.98 -9.67
N ASN A 85 16.92 11.59 -10.80
CA ASN A 85 17.67 11.23 -12.00
C ASN A 85 18.19 12.46 -12.78
N ALA A 86 17.58 13.63 -12.56
CA ALA A 86 17.99 14.89 -13.17
C ALA A 86 19.09 15.63 -12.38
N ALA A 87 19.37 15.21 -11.15
CA ALA A 87 20.43 15.72 -10.27
C ALA A 87 21.71 14.89 -10.42
#